data_AF-A0A8T4G7I6-F1
#
_entry.id   AF-A0A8T4G7I6-F1
#
_cell.length_a   1.000
_cell.length_b   1.000
_cell.length_c   1.000
_cell.angle_alpha   90.00
_cell.angle_beta   90.00
_cell.angle_gamma   90.00
#
_symmetry.space_group_name_H-M   'P 1'
#
loop_
_entity.id
_entity.type
_entity.pdbx_description
1 polymer ?
#
loop_
_entity_poly.entity_id
_entity_poly.type
_entity_poly.pdbx_seq_one_letter_code
_entity_poly.pdbx_strand_id
1 'polypeptide(L)'
;MDRSLIPSEKYIFWHEAFENTHVLAWNLSEVGELPGFPYFANENFVVTGKDGVLHCYSLKDLHEVWNVERNDIGYVKLSDDGKVLLVSGETGGFYLYTAVNIL
;
A
#
# COMPACT_ATOMS: atom_id res chain seq x y z
N MET A 1 16.61 -3.42 -12.95
CA MET A 1 15.65 -2.38 -12.54
C MET A 1 14.43 -3.14 -12.08
N ASP A 2 14.20 -3.17 -10.77
CA ASP A 2 12.99 -3.79 -10.24
C ASP A 2 11.83 -2.84 -10.52
N ARG A 3 10.81 -3.32 -11.20
CA ARG A 3 9.63 -2.57 -11.62
C ARG A 3 8.42 -3.33 -11.11
N SER A 4 7.61 -2.66 -10.30
CA SER A 4 6.38 -3.24 -9.78
C SER A 4 5.16 -2.58 -10.42
N LEU A 5 4.20 -3.41 -10.79
CA LEU A 5 2.91 -2.97 -11.31
C LEU A 5 1.81 -3.76 -10.61
N ILE A 6 1.01 -3.07 -9.80
CA ILE A 6 -0.10 -3.66 -9.07
C ILE A 6 -1.40 -3.08 -9.66
N PRO A 7 -2.29 -3.89 -10.25
CA PRO A 7 -3.58 -3.42 -10.72
C PRO A 7 -4.66 -3.53 -9.64
N SER A 8 -5.67 -2.65 -9.70
CA SER A 8 -6.98 -2.78 -9.09
C SER A 8 -8.07 -2.60 -10.17
N GLU A 9 -9.36 -2.70 -9.85
CA GLU A 9 -10.43 -2.48 -10.83
C GLU A 9 -10.46 -1.04 -11.34
N LYS A 10 -10.01 -0.06 -10.56
CA LYS A 10 -10.01 1.36 -10.94
C LYS A 10 -8.64 1.93 -11.31
N TYR A 11 -7.57 1.39 -10.73
CA TYR A 11 -6.26 2.01 -10.78
C TYR A 11 -5.15 1.03 -11.17
N ILE A 12 -4.04 1.59 -11.63
CA ILE A 12 -2.77 0.92 -11.83
C ILE A 12 -1.75 1.63 -10.94
N PHE A 13 -1.12 0.89 -10.05
CA PHE A 13 -0.04 1.38 -9.19
C PHE A 13 1.28 1.01 -9.84
N TRP A 14 2.02 2.03 -10.26
CA TRP A 14 3.29 1.87 -10.96
C TRP A 14 4.42 2.44 -10.11
N HIS A 15 5.50 1.67 -9.99
CA HIS A 15 6.66 2.07 -9.21
C HIS A 15 7.96 1.65 -9.91
N GLU A 16 8.89 2.59 -9.99
CA GLU A 16 10.28 2.36 -10.36
C GLU A 16 11.19 2.50 -9.14
N ALA A 17 12.31 1.77 -9.15
CA ALA A 17 13.28 1.82 -8.07
C ALA A 17 13.73 3.26 -7.76
N PHE A 18 13.67 3.63 -6.48
CA PHE A 18 14.00 4.96 -5.93
C PHE A 18 13.01 6.09 -6.26
N GLU A 19 11.85 5.78 -6.83
CA GLU A 19 10.79 6.75 -7.10
C GLU A 19 9.60 6.60 -6.13
N ASN A 20 8.59 7.43 -6.30
CA ASN A 20 7.30 7.26 -5.64
C ASN A 20 6.46 6.21 -6.37
N THR A 21 5.37 5.75 -5.75
CA THR A 21 4.33 5.01 -6.43
C THR A 21 3.40 5.99 -7.15
N HIS A 22 3.32 5.88 -8.47
CA HIS A 22 2.33 6.58 -9.28
C HIS A 22 1.00 5.84 -9.25
N VAL A 23 -0.09 6.58 -9.05
CA VAL A 23 -1.48 6.08 -9.11
C VAL A 23 -2.08 6.52 -10.44
N LEU A 24 -2.29 5.58 -11.35
CA LEU A 24 -2.82 5.85 -12.68
C LEU A 24 -4.25 5.32 -12.81
N ALA A 25 -5.11 6.02 -13.52
CA ALA A 25 -6.37 5.44 -14.01
C ALA A 25 -6.08 4.50 -15.21
N TRP A 26 -7.05 3.67 -15.61
CA TRP A 26 -6.88 2.70 -16.71
C TRP A 26 -6.59 3.31 -18.09
N ASN A 27 -6.93 4.59 -18.29
CA ASN A 27 -6.53 5.36 -19.47
C ASN A 27 -5.09 5.92 -19.37
N LEU A 28 -4.32 5.49 -18.36
CA LEU A 28 -2.96 5.91 -18.04
C LEU A 28 -2.82 7.40 -17.66
N SER A 29 -3.91 8.09 -17.32
CA SER A 29 -3.81 9.42 -16.73
C SER A 29 -3.40 9.31 -15.27
N GLU A 30 -2.43 10.11 -14.86
CA GLU A 30 -1.98 10.19 -13.47
C GLU A 30 -3.03 10.86 -12.59
N VAL A 31 -3.37 10.19 -11.49
CA VAL A 31 -4.33 10.62 -10.47
C VAL A 31 -3.58 11.24 -9.28
N GLY A 32 -2.37 10.76 -9.01
CA GLY A 32 -1.45 11.32 -8.03
C GLY A 32 -0.27 10.39 -7.75
N GLU A 33 0.52 10.78 -6.75
CA GLU A 33 1.70 10.04 -6.30
C GLU A 33 1.61 9.72 -4.81
N LEU A 34 2.18 8.59 -4.42
CA LEU A 34 2.29 8.13 -3.04
C LEU A 34 3.73 7.74 -2.72
N PRO A 35 4.24 8.03 -1.51
CA PRO A 35 5.61 7.69 -1.16
C PRO A 35 5.81 6.17 -1.03
N GLY A 36 6.97 5.69 -1.45
CA GLY A 36 7.41 4.31 -1.19
C GLY A 36 6.99 3.28 -2.22
N PHE A 37 7.35 2.01 -1.95
CA PHE A 37 7.06 0.85 -2.79
C PHE A 37 5.66 0.30 -2.49
N PRO A 38 4.83 -0.04 -3.50
CA PRO A 38 3.48 -0.52 -3.25
C PRO A 38 3.50 -2.03 -2.93
N TYR A 39 2.99 -2.41 -1.76
CA TYR A 39 2.91 -3.81 -1.33
C TYR A 39 1.54 -4.44 -1.56
N PHE A 40 0.48 -3.63 -1.51
CA PHE A 40 -0.90 -4.09 -1.66
C PHE A 40 -1.79 -2.95 -2.14
N ALA A 41 -2.82 -3.27 -2.94
CA ALA A 41 -3.90 -2.34 -3.24
C ALA A 41 -5.23 -3.08 -3.44
N ASN A 42 -6.33 -2.40 -3.15
CA ASN A 42 -7.70 -2.76 -3.54
C ASN A 42 -8.43 -1.51 -4.06
N GLU A 43 -9.77 -1.52 -4.08
CA GLU A 43 -10.55 -0.38 -4.59
C GLU A 43 -10.60 0.86 -3.71
N ASN A 44 -10.24 0.71 -2.44
CA ASN A 44 -10.40 1.75 -1.43
C ASN A 44 -9.05 2.22 -0.87
N PHE A 45 -8.06 1.33 -0.84
CA PHE A 45 -6.80 1.55 -0.14
C PHE A 45 -5.61 1.01 -0.92
N VAL A 46 -4.46 1.63 -0.66
CA VAL A 46 -3.15 1.15 -1.07
C VAL A 46 -2.21 1.20 0.12
N VAL A 47 -1.40 0.16 0.26
CA VAL A 47 -0.36 0.07 1.28
C VAL A 47 1.00 0.17 0.60
N THR A 48 1.77 1.18 0.96
CA THR A 48 3.16 1.36 0.51
C THR A 48 4.13 1.18 1.67
N GLY A 49 5.39 0.88 1.37
CA GLY A 49 6.47 0.82 2.35
C GLY A 49 7.58 1.80 2.00
N LYS A 50 8.02 2.56 3.01
CA LYS A 50 9.14 3.50 2.91
C LYS A 50 9.84 3.60 4.25
N ASP A 51 11.17 3.59 4.25
CA ASP A 51 12.01 3.83 5.44
C ASP A 51 11.63 2.97 6.68
N GLY A 52 11.25 1.70 6.46
CA GLY A 52 10.88 0.77 7.54
C GLY A 52 9.45 0.96 8.09
N VAL A 53 8.62 1.72 7.38
CA VAL A 53 7.23 2.00 7.76
C VAL A 53 6.30 1.57 6.63
N LEU A 54 5.23 0.86 6.98
CA LEU A 54 4.09 0.64 6.09
C LEU A 54 3.09 1.78 6.28
N HIS A 55 2.70 2.40 5.19
CA HIS A 55 1.71 3.48 5.14
C HIS A 55 0.48 3.01 4.37
N CYS A 56 -0.71 3.36 4.85
CA CYS A 56 -1.96 3.10 4.15
C CYS A 56 -2.61 4.40 3.73
N TYR A 57 -2.94 4.50 2.44
CA TYR A 57 -3.59 5.66 1.87
C TYR A 57 -5.01 5.32 1.40
N SER A 58 -5.93 6.25 1.61
CA SER A 58 -7.28 6.25 1.02
C SER A 58 -7.18 6.59 -0.47
N LEU A 59 -7.75 5.78 -1.36
CA LEU A 59 -7.78 6.07 -2.80
C LEU A 59 -8.87 7.07 -3.20
N LYS A 60 -9.72 7.48 -2.26
CA LYS A 60 -10.74 8.52 -2.50
C LYS A 60 -10.11 9.89 -2.77
N ASP A 61 -9.00 10.17 -2.08
CA ASP A 61 -8.39 11.50 -1.96
C ASP A 61 -6.89 11.46 -1.58
N LEU A 62 -6.28 10.28 -1.59
CA LEU A 62 -4.84 10.04 -1.37
C LEU A 62 -4.29 10.46 0.00
N HIS A 63 -5.15 10.66 1.01
CA HIS A 63 -4.69 10.95 2.37
C HIS A 63 -4.22 9.67 3.09
N GLU A 64 -3.25 9.82 3.99
CA GLU A 64 -2.79 8.73 4.85
C GLU A 64 -3.83 8.43 5.95
N VAL A 65 -4.25 7.18 6.04
CA VAL A 65 -5.22 6.70 7.03
C VAL A 65 -4.52 6.23 8.30
N TRP A 66 -3.43 5.47 8.13
CA TRP A 66 -2.61 4.97 9.23
C TRP A 66 -1.21 4.58 8.72
N ASN A 67 -0.30 4.38 9.66
CA ASN A 67 1.02 3.81 9.42
C ASN A 67 1.42 2.83 10.53
N VAL A 68 2.39 1.96 10.24
CA VAL A 68 2.96 1.03 11.21
C VAL A 68 4.43 0.75 10.93
N GLU A 69 5.27 0.82 11.96
CA GLU A 69 6.69 0.48 11.87
C GLU A 69 6.89 -1.03 11.67
N ARG A 70 7.54 -1.41 10.56
CA ARG A 70 7.93 -2.78 10.24
C ARG A 70 9.17 -2.79 9.34
N ASN A 71 10.25 -3.35 9.86
CA ASN A 71 11.53 -3.47 9.16
C ASN A 71 11.74 -4.82 8.44
N ASP A 72 10.81 -5.77 8.63
CA ASP A 72 10.83 -7.10 8.02
C ASP A 72 9.49 -7.32 7.33
N ILE A 73 9.40 -6.98 6.04
CA ILE A 73 8.17 -6.96 5.25
C ILE A 73 8.31 -7.94 4.08
N GLY A 74 7.68 -9.11 4.19
CA GLY A 74 7.56 -10.08 3.11
C GLY A 74 6.25 -9.94 2.33
N TYR A 75 5.13 -10.24 2.99
CA TYR A 75 3.79 -10.21 2.38
C TYR A 75 2.88 -9.24 3.12
N VAL A 76 2.02 -8.53 2.40
CA VAL A 76 1.07 -7.58 2.96
C VAL A 76 -0.31 -7.83 2.37
N LYS A 77 -1.34 -7.89 3.23
CA LYS A 77 -2.74 -7.91 2.81
C LYS A 77 -3.61 -7.11 3.77
N LEU A 78 -4.43 -6.23 3.23
CA LEU A 78 -5.41 -5.44 3.98
C LEU A 78 -6.82 -5.96 3.70
N SER A 79 -7.70 -5.92 4.69
CA SER A 79 -9.14 -6.17 4.49
C SER A 79 -9.77 -5.06 3.64
N ASP A 80 -10.87 -5.36 2.94
CA ASP A 80 -11.52 -4.42 2.03
C ASP A 80 -12.00 -3.12 2.70
N ASP A 81 -12.28 -3.19 4.00
CA ASP A 81 -12.70 -2.09 4.86
C ASP A 81 -11.53 -1.38 5.57
N GLY A 82 -10.29 -1.77 5.29
CA GLY A 82 -9.08 -1.12 5.83
C GLY A 82 -8.79 -1.40 7.30
N LYS A 83 -9.53 -2.29 7.95
CA LYS A 83 -9.51 -2.48 9.41
C LYS A 83 -8.49 -3.49 9.90
N VAL A 84 -8.15 -4.47 9.06
CA VAL A 84 -7.31 -5.60 9.45
C VAL A 84 -6.18 -5.78 8.45
N LEU A 85 -4.94 -5.65 8.91
CA LEU A 85 -3.73 -5.84 8.11
C LEU A 85 -3.02 -7.12 8.55
N LEU A 86 -2.78 -8.02 7.60
CA LEU A 86 -1.87 -9.16 7.75
C LEU A 86 -0.53 -8.81 7.13
N VAL A 87 0.54 -8.93 7.91
CA VAL A 87 1.92 -8.80 7.44
C VAL A 87 2.69 -10.08 7.74
N SER A 88 3.38 -10.65 6.75
CA SER A 88 4.43 -11.63 7.01
C SER A 88 5.78 -10.93 7.01
N GLY A 89 6.69 -11.36 7.88
CA GLY A 89 8.12 -11.09 7.70
C GLY A 89 8.69 -11.94 6.56
N GLU A 90 9.82 -11.51 6.00
CA GLU A 90 10.64 -12.25 5.04
C GLU A 90 11.14 -13.58 5.63
N THR A 91 11.26 -13.65 6.97
CA THR A 91 11.80 -14.82 7.69
C THR A 91 10.74 -15.74 8.32
N GLY A 92 9.45 -15.51 8.04
CA GLY A 92 8.36 -16.44 8.38
C GLY A 92 7.53 -16.10 9.63
N GLY A 93 7.71 -14.93 10.24
CA GLY A 93 6.79 -14.40 11.26
C GLY A 93 5.51 -13.84 10.63
N PHE A 94 4.39 -13.88 11.35
CA PHE A 94 3.12 -13.25 10.93
C PHE A 94 2.62 -12.30 12.01
N TYR A 95 2.08 -11.17 11.57
CA TYR A 95 1.56 -10.12 12.43
C TYR A 95 0.18 -9.68 11.92
N LEU A 96 -0.75 -9.57 12.85
CA LEU A 96 -2.10 -9.08 12.59
C LEU A 96 -2.28 -7.74 13.30
N TYR A 97 -2.60 -6.70 12.54
CA TYR A 97 -2.94 -5.39 13.09
C TYR A 97 -4.42 -5.11 12.90
N THR A 98 -5.01 -4.47 13.89
CA THR A 98 -6.41 -4.05 13.87
C THR A 98 -6.48 -2.56 14.13
N ALA A 99 -7.24 -1.84 13.32
CA ALA A 99 -7.55 -0.43 13.59
C ALA A 99 -8.35 -0.31 14.89
N VAL A 100 -7.89 0.53 15.82
CA VAL A 100 -8.61 0.84 17.06
C VAL A 100 -9.35 2.16 16.85
N ASN A 101 -10.68 2.09 16.80
CA ASN A 101 -11.64 3.16 16.48
C ASN A 101 -11.65 3.59 15.00
N ILE A 102 -12.67 3.14 14.27
CA ILE A 102 -13.08 3.75 13.00
C ILE A 102 -14.40 4.43 13.31
N LEU A 103 -14.34 5.75 13.48
CA LEU A 103 -15.50 6.62 13.56
C LEU A 103 -16.02 6.90 12.15
#